data_AF-A0A1E5BHD5-F1
#
_entry.id   AF-A0A1E5BHD5-F1
#
_cell.length_a   1.000
_cell.length_b   1.000
_cell.length_c   1.000
_cell.angle_alpha   90.00
_cell.angle_beta   90.00
_cell.angle_gamma   90.00
#
_symmetry.space_group_name_H-M   'P 1'
#
loop_
_entity.id
_entity.type
_entity.pdbx_description
1 polymer ?
#
loop_
_entity_poly.entity_id
_entity_poly.type
_entity_poly.pdbx_seq_one_letter_code
_entity_poly.pdbx_strand_id
1 'polypeptide(L)'
;MAVQPLIELWLCPLNQLDECLDHTHSLRTWLSGDEAAKVDRFRFHHDQIQALYIRCYLRCVLSQYSSLDPQEWQFHLGQKGKPTLISEQYLNTGLSFNISHSKDHLLIAVCQMKNTSIFLGVDIEHSRSGMDIQAVMNRYFSAEEIKDLNDLDSDQKNERFFDLWALKESYIKATGLGLSTPLNRFSFDFSSALKCALSIDTLTKDFKRDSENESEKLCIETYRGIDINFGVNSENDTSNQCFEQIYWQTCLGRLDEQYRFAVTLGGVVSDMKIKMKHFDSSMLEAVC
;
A
#
# COMPACT_ATOMS: atom_id res chain seq x y z
N MET A 1 -3.58 10.83 26.45
CA MET A 1 -3.36 9.45 25.98
C MET A 1 -2.80 9.54 24.58
N ALA A 2 -1.77 8.76 24.24
CA ALA A 2 -1.26 8.73 22.86
C ALA A 2 -2.39 8.23 21.93
N VAL A 3 -2.63 8.95 20.83
CA VAL A 3 -3.64 8.55 19.84
C VAL A 3 -3.11 7.35 19.09
N GLN A 4 -3.87 6.25 19.14
CA GLN A 4 -3.53 5.02 18.44
C GLN A 4 -3.68 5.24 16.92
N PRO A 5 -2.66 4.95 16.09
CA PRO A 5 -2.77 5.15 14.65
C PRO A 5 -3.75 4.13 14.06
N LEU A 6 -4.80 4.62 13.40
CA LEU A 6 -5.70 3.80 12.58
C LEU A 6 -5.28 3.94 11.12
N ILE A 7 -4.91 2.83 10.50
CA ILE A 7 -4.65 2.71 9.07
C ILE A 7 -5.90 2.10 8.43
N GLU A 8 -6.53 2.85 7.54
CA GLU A 8 -7.64 2.34 6.74
C GLU A 8 -7.11 2.00 5.34
N LEU A 9 -7.25 0.73 4.99
CA LEU A 9 -6.90 0.17 3.69
C LEU A 9 -8.13 0.15 2.80
N TRP A 10 -8.02 0.66 1.58
CA TRP A 10 -9.04 0.60 0.57
C TRP A 10 -8.56 -0.29 -0.57
N LEU A 11 -9.26 -1.41 -0.77
CA LEU A 11 -9.02 -2.33 -1.87
C LEU A 11 -9.93 -1.95 -3.04
N CYS A 12 -9.32 -1.46 -4.12
CA CYS A 12 -9.99 -0.98 -5.32
C CYS A 12 -9.78 -1.98 -6.48
N PRO A 13 -10.84 -2.44 -7.16
CA PRO A 13 -10.71 -3.31 -8.32
C PRO A 13 -10.16 -2.55 -9.53
N LEU A 14 -9.31 -3.21 -10.33
CA LEU A 14 -8.75 -2.69 -11.59
C LEU A 14 -9.10 -3.57 -12.80
N ASN A 15 -9.82 -4.67 -12.61
CA ASN A 15 -10.18 -5.64 -13.66
C ASN A 15 -11.55 -5.38 -14.32
N GLN A 16 -12.34 -4.43 -13.81
CA GLN A 16 -13.69 -4.11 -14.27
C GLN A 16 -13.88 -2.58 -14.35
N LEU A 17 -13.02 -1.92 -15.12
CA LEU A 17 -13.07 -0.47 -15.29
C LEU A 17 -14.08 -0.10 -16.39
N ASP A 18 -14.87 0.95 -16.17
CA ASP A 18 -15.79 1.47 -17.18
C ASP A 18 -15.03 2.32 -18.20
N GLU A 19 -14.87 1.77 -19.40
CA GLU A 19 -14.18 2.42 -20.51
C GLU A 19 -15.10 3.32 -21.36
N CYS A 20 -16.33 3.56 -20.92
CA CYS A 20 -17.24 4.49 -21.58
C CYS A 20 -16.58 5.88 -21.73
N LEU A 21 -16.63 6.43 -22.95
CA LEU A 21 -15.94 7.69 -23.27
C LEU A 21 -16.44 8.86 -22.42
N ASP A 22 -17.75 8.98 -22.19
CA ASP A 22 -18.31 10.07 -21.40
C ASP A 22 -17.91 9.96 -19.92
N HIS A 23 -17.86 8.73 -19.40
CA HIS A 23 -17.44 8.46 -18.03
C HIS A 23 -15.94 8.75 -17.84
N THR A 24 -15.09 8.20 -18.70
CA THR A 24 -13.63 8.42 -18.64
C THR A 24 -13.27 9.89 -18.89
N HIS A 25 -14.01 10.61 -19.75
CA HIS A 25 -13.83 12.04 -19.95
C HIS A 25 -14.16 12.83 -18.67
N SER A 26 -15.29 12.52 -18.02
CA SER A 26 -15.69 13.13 -16.75
C SER A 26 -14.64 12.89 -15.66
N LEU A 27 -14.19 11.65 -15.47
CA LEU A 27 -13.12 11.33 -14.51
C LEU A 27 -11.82 12.08 -14.80
N ARG A 28 -11.47 12.25 -16.09
CA ARG A 28 -10.25 12.97 -16.49
C ARG A 28 -10.27 14.44 -16.08
N THR A 29 -11.45 15.05 -15.91
CA THR A 29 -11.57 16.44 -15.45
C THR A 29 -11.10 16.64 -14.01
N TRP A 30 -11.00 15.57 -13.21
CA TRP A 30 -10.53 15.64 -11.82
C TRP A 30 -9.01 15.70 -11.69
N LEU A 31 -8.27 15.33 -12.74
CA LEU A 31 -6.81 15.28 -12.72
C LEU A 31 -6.22 16.67 -12.93
N SER A 32 -5.10 16.95 -12.27
CA SER A 32 -4.29 18.11 -12.63
C SER A 32 -3.66 17.91 -14.01
N GLY A 33 -3.20 19.00 -14.64
CA GLY A 33 -2.53 18.94 -15.94
C GLY A 33 -1.33 17.97 -15.97
N ASP A 34 -0.52 17.96 -14.90
CA ASP A 34 0.63 17.06 -14.77
C ASP A 34 0.23 15.59 -14.62
N GLU A 35 -0.87 15.31 -13.91
CA GLU A 35 -1.41 13.96 -13.78
C GLU A 35 -2.00 13.47 -15.10
N ALA A 36 -2.78 14.30 -15.78
CA ALA A 36 -3.34 13.99 -17.10
C ALA A 36 -2.21 13.72 -18.12
N ALA A 37 -1.18 14.57 -18.16
CA ALA A 37 -0.01 14.35 -19.02
C ALA A 37 0.79 13.09 -18.65
N LYS A 38 0.74 12.63 -17.39
CA LYS A 38 1.34 11.35 -17.00
C LYS A 38 0.51 10.17 -17.48
N VAL A 39 -0.83 10.26 -17.39
CA VAL A 39 -1.74 9.25 -17.93
C VAL A 39 -1.54 9.11 -19.44
N ASP A 40 -1.53 10.21 -20.18
CA ASP A 40 -1.39 10.20 -21.65
C ASP A 40 -0.06 9.60 -22.15
N ARG A 41 0.97 9.54 -21.30
CA ARG A 41 2.29 8.97 -21.64
C ARG A 41 2.30 7.44 -21.69
N PHE A 42 1.32 6.76 -21.12
CA PHE A 42 1.22 5.31 -21.25
C PHE A 42 0.99 4.92 -22.71
N ARG A 43 1.70 3.88 -23.17
CA ARG A 43 1.69 3.45 -24.57
C ARG A 43 0.38 2.75 -24.96
N PHE A 44 -0.18 1.97 -24.04
CA PHE A 44 -1.35 1.14 -24.30
C PHE A 44 -2.59 1.75 -23.65
N HIS A 45 -3.73 1.68 -24.35
CA HIS A 45 -5.01 2.24 -23.88
C HIS A 45 -5.39 1.69 -22.49
N HIS A 46 -5.25 0.38 -22.29
CA HIS A 46 -5.54 -0.26 -21.01
C HIS A 46 -4.73 0.35 -19.85
N ASP A 47 -3.43 0.60 -20.05
CA ASP A 47 -2.59 1.22 -19.03
C ASP A 47 -2.98 2.70 -18.78
N GLN A 48 -3.44 3.41 -19.82
CA GLN A 48 -3.96 4.79 -19.68
C GLN A 48 -5.23 4.80 -18.82
N ILE A 49 -6.19 3.92 -19.11
CA ILE A 49 -7.42 3.77 -18.33
C ILE A 49 -7.09 3.39 -16.89
N GLN A 50 -6.24 2.37 -16.70
CA GLN A 50 -5.85 1.94 -15.36
C GLN A 50 -5.18 3.09 -14.57
N ALA A 51 -4.28 3.84 -15.20
CA ALA A 51 -3.63 4.99 -14.57
C ALA A 51 -4.62 6.12 -14.22
N LEU A 52 -5.64 6.37 -15.06
CA LEU A 52 -6.71 7.31 -14.78
C LEU A 52 -7.49 6.88 -13.52
N TYR A 53 -7.96 5.63 -13.49
CA TYR A 53 -8.72 5.09 -12.37
C TYR A 53 -7.94 5.10 -11.06
N ILE A 54 -6.65 4.76 -11.09
CA ILE A 54 -5.79 4.84 -9.90
C ILE A 54 -5.79 6.25 -9.29
N ARG A 55 -5.79 7.30 -10.12
CA ARG A 55 -5.86 8.68 -9.65
C ARG A 55 -7.22 9.06 -9.10
N CYS A 56 -8.29 8.68 -9.80
CA CYS A 56 -9.65 8.97 -9.35
C CYS A 56 -9.99 8.23 -8.06
N TYR A 57 -9.60 6.96 -7.92
CA TYR A 57 -9.76 6.20 -6.67
C TYR A 57 -9.04 6.87 -5.50
N LEU A 58 -7.78 7.28 -5.68
CA LEU A 58 -7.06 8.00 -4.62
C LEU A 58 -7.80 9.28 -4.20
N ARG A 59 -8.23 10.09 -5.17
CA ARG A 59 -8.93 11.35 -4.91
C ARG A 59 -10.27 11.12 -4.19
N CYS A 60 -11.09 10.17 -4.65
CA CYS A 60 -12.35 9.80 -3.99
C CYS A 60 -12.12 9.27 -2.57
N VAL A 61 -11.14 8.39 -2.38
CA VAL A 61 -10.82 7.84 -1.06
C VAL A 61 -10.41 8.97 -0.11
N LEU A 62 -9.54 9.90 -0.51
CA LEU A 62 -9.14 11.02 0.34
C LEU A 62 -10.33 11.94 0.69
N SER A 63 -11.25 12.15 -0.25
CA SER A 63 -12.49 12.91 -0.01
C SER A 63 -13.42 12.27 1.02
N GLN A 64 -13.28 10.97 1.33
CA GLN A 64 -14.01 10.37 2.46
C GLN A 64 -13.53 10.87 3.84
N TYR A 65 -12.37 11.53 3.90
CA TYR A 65 -11.72 11.98 5.13
C TYR A 65 -11.66 13.49 5.28
N SER A 66 -12.21 14.24 4.33
CA SER A 66 -12.22 15.70 4.35
C SER A 66 -13.43 16.26 3.61
N SER A 67 -13.61 17.57 3.64
CA SER A 67 -14.65 18.25 2.86
C SER A 67 -14.21 18.60 1.43
N LEU A 68 -13.00 18.22 1.01
CA LEU A 68 -12.50 18.52 -0.33
C LEU A 68 -13.08 17.55 -1.34
N ASP A 69 -13.53 18.09 -2.47
CA ASP A 69 -13.98 17.30 -3.61
C ASP A 69 -12.77 16.64 -4.30
N PRO A 70 -12.96 15.52 -5.01
CA PRO A 70 -11.89 14.80 -5.69
C PRO A 70 -10.99 15.66 -6.59
N GLN A 71 -11.55 16.64 -7.29
CA GLN A 71 -10.80 17.55 -8.17
C GLN A 71 -9.93 18.58 -7.42
N GLU A 72 -10.21 18.83 -6.14
CA GLU A 72 -9.51 19.85 -5.34
C GLU A 72 -8.19 19.34 -4.75
N TRP A 73 -7.97 18.02 -4.70
CA TRP A 73 -6.73 17.47 -4.17
C TRP A 73 -5.50 17.87 -5.00
N GLN A 74 -4.46 18.29 -4.30
CA GLN A 74 -3.18 18.65 -4.89
C GLN A 74 -2.06 17.81 -4.28
N PHE A 75 -1.19 17.32 -5.16
CA PHE A 75 -0.11 16.42 -4.80
C PHE A 75 1.25 16.99 -5.17
N HIS A 76 2.21 16.83 -4.27
CA HIS A 76 3.63 16.95 -4.58
C HIS A 76 4.23 15.56 -4.81
N LEU A 77 5.13 15.46 -5.78
CA LEU A 77 5.95 14.26 -5.97
C LEU A 77 7.25 14.45 -5.21
N GLY A 78 7.52 13.58 -4.23
CA GLY A 78 8.82 13.52 -3.57
C GLY A 78 9.95 13.14 -4.55
N GLN A 79 11.20 13.20 -4.09
CA GLN A 79 12.41 12.98 -4.92
C GLN A 79 12.38 11.67 -5.74
N LYS A 80 11.70 10.63 -5.23
CA LYS A 80 11.59 9.31 -5.87
C LYS A 80 10.18 8.99 -6.37
N GLY A 81 9.33 10.02 -6.50
CA GLY A 81 7.99 9.89 -7.06
C GLY A 81 6.89 9.46 -6.09
N LYS A 82 7.18 9.33 -4.79
CA LYS A 82 6.14 9.13 -3.76
C LYS A 82 5.22 10.37 -3.73
N PRO A 83 3.92 10.24 -4.02
CA PRO A 83 3.00 11.36 -3.92
C PRO A 83 2.71 11.68 -2.45
N THR A 84 2.65 12.97 -2.13
CA THR A 84 2.22 13.49 -0.82
C THR A 84 1.26 14.65 -1.03
N LEU A 85 0.41 14.96 -0.05
CA LEU A 85 -0.39 16.19 -0.11
C LEU A 85 0.50 17.43 -0.07
N ILE A 86 0.01 18.53 -0.66
CA ILE A 86 0.62 19.84 -0.44
C ILE A 86 0.55 20.22 1.05
N SER A 87 1.51 21.01 1.52
CA SER A 87 1.65 21.33 2.95
C SER A 87 0.37 21.87 3.59
N GLU A 88 -0.38 22.72 2.89
CA GLU A 88 -1.65 23.27 3.38
C GLU A 88 -2.71 22.18 3.60
N GLN A 89 -2.95 21.32 2.59
CA GLN A 89 -3.92 20.23 2.70
C GLN A 89 -3.50 19.21 3.77
N TYR A 90 -2.20 18.91 3.89
CA TYR A 90 -1.68 18.07 4.96
C TYR A 90 -1.93 18.66 6.35
N LEU A 91 -1.62 19.95 6.57
CA LEU A 91 -1.82 20.60 7.87
C LEU A 91 -3.31 20.69 8.25
N ASN A 92 -4.18 20.96 7.27
CA ASN A 92 -5.63 21.10 7.50
C ASN A 92 -6.29 19.75 7.81
N THR A 93 -5.91 18.69 7.10
CA THR A 93 -6.57 17.38 7.18
C THR A 93 -5.88 16.40 8.13
N GLY A 94 -4.55 16.50 8.27
CA GLY A 94 -3.71 15.50 8.94
C GLY A 94 -3.58 14.19 8.17
N LEU A 95 -3.91 14.16 6.88
CA LEU A 95 -3.92 12.93 6.09
C LEU A 95 -2.53 12.57 5.56
N SER A 96 -2.11 11.35 5.87
CA SER A 96 -1.00 10.66 5.21
C SER A 96 -1.57 9.47 4.44
N PHE A 97 -1.02 9.22 3.25
CA PHE A 97 -1.45 8.10 2.43
C PHE A 97 -0.28 7.42 1.72
N ASN A 98 -0.51 6.19 1.28
CA ASN A 98 0.37 5.50 0.35
C ASN A 98 -0.47 4.56 -0.54
N ILE A 99 0.03 4.26 -1.74
CA ILE A 99 -0.68 3.40 -2.70
C ILE A 99 0.25 2.35 -3.28
N SER A 100 -0.29 1.18 -3.57
CA SER A 100 0.36 0.15 -4.40
C SER A 100 -0.67 -0.55 -5.26
N HIS A 101 -0.29 -1.02 -6.43
CA HIS A 101 -1.17 -1.79 -7.30
C HIS A 101 -0.42 -2.97 -7.91
N SER A 102 -1.11 -4.09 -8.07
CA SER A 102 -0.59 -5.29 -8.71
C SER A 102 -1.72 -6.01 -9.42
N LYS A 103 -1.58 -6.15 -10.75
CA LYS A 103 -2.62 -6.67 -11.65
C LYS A 103 -4.00 -6.03 -11.39
N ASP A 104 -4.92 -6.80 -10.84
CA ASP A 104 -6.34 -6.47 -10.73
C ASP A 104 -6.70 -5.63 -9.51
N HIS A 105 -5.72 -5.26 -8.68
CA HIS A 105 -5.98 -4.55 -7.43
C HIS A 105 -5.08 -3.33 -7.25
N LEU A 106 -5.70 -2.24 -6.80
CA LEU A 106 -5.06 -1.10 -6.16
C LEU A 106 -5.37 -1.16 -4.65
N LEU A 107 -4.36 -0.97 -3.83
CA LEU A 107 -4.45 -0.85 -2.39
C LEU A 107 -4.03 0.57 -1.98
N ILE A 108 -4.94 1.31 -1.32
CA ILE A 108 -4.68 2.64 -0.79
C ILE A 108 -4.69 2.56 0.73
N ALA A 109 -3.59 2.94 1.37
CA ALA A 109 -3.53 3.11 2.82
C ALA A 109 -3.71 4.58 3.18
N VAL A 110 -4.59 4.85 4.15
CA VAL A 110 -4.84 6.20 4.68
C VAL A 110 -4.69 6.19 6.20
N CYS A 111 -4.03 7.21 6.73
CA CYS A 111 -3.98 7.48 8.16
C CYS A 111 -4.20 8.97 8.40
N GLN A 112 -5.09 9.31 9.35
CA GLN A 112 -5.40 10.69 9.69
C GLN A 112 -4.89 11.02 11.10
N MET A 113 -3.79 11.75 11.19
CA MET A 113 -3.19 12.18 12.45
C MET A 113 -2.68 13.62 12.33
N LYS A 114 -3.30 14.55 13.06
CA LYS A 114 -2.83 15.93 13.11
C LYS A 114 -1.59 16.05 13.99
N ASN A 115 -0.68 16.95 13.62
CA ASN A 115 0.51 17.33 14.39
C ASN A 115 1.46 16.14 14.72
N THR A 116 1.38 15.05 13.96
CA THR A 116 2.24 13.87 14.15
C THR A 116 2.84 13.51 12.80
N SER A 117 4.17 13.48 12.70
CA SER A 117 4.86 13.04 11.49
C SER A 117 4.92 11.51 11.49
N ILE A 118 4.43 10.88 10.42
CA ILE A 118 4.43 9.43 10.27
C ILE A 118 5.03 9.01 8.93
N PHE A 119 5.60 7.81 8.91
CA PHE A 119 6.07 7.16 7.70
C PHE A 119 5.12 6.04 7.36
N LEU A 120 4.26 6.24 6.35
CA LEU A 120 3.30 5.24 5.90
C LEU A 120 3.71 4.70 4.52
N GLY A 121 3.77 3.38 4.43
CA GLY A 121 3.99 2.64 3.19
C GLY A 121 3.07 1.42 3.12
N VAL A 122 2.59 1.13 1.93
CA VAL A 122 1.78 -0.04 1.63
C VAL A 122 2.27 -0.69 0.35
N ASP A 123 2.23 -2.01 0.31
CA ASP A 123 2.49 -2.76 -0.89
C ASP A 123 1.48 -3.89 -1.08
N ILE A 124 1.16 -4.23 -2.34
CA ILE A 124 0.30 -5.36 -2.70
C ILE A 124 0.97 -6.10 -3.85
N GLU A 125 1.05 -7.43 -3.74
CA GLU A 125 1.77 -8.26 -4.69
C GLU A 125 0.94 -9.47 -5.10
N HIS A 126 0.92 -9.71 -6.41
CA HIS A 126 0.36 -10.91 -7.03
C HIS A 126 1.46 -11.94 -7.23
N SER A 127 1.29 -13.13 -6.65
CA SER A 127 2.15 -14.26 -6.88
C SER A 127 2.06 -14.73 -8.32
N ARG A 128 3.18 -14.61 -9.03
CA ARG A 128 3.32 -15.08 -10.40
C ARG A 128 4.37 -16.19 -10.50
N SER A 129 4.02 -17.24 -11.23
CA SER A 129 4.98 -18.27 -11.61
C SER A 129 5.97 -17.74 -12.66
N GLY A 130 7.16 -18.33 -12.71
CA GLY A 130 8.17 -18.03 -13.74
C GLY A 130 9.05 -16.81 -13.48
N MET A 131 8.96 -16.16 -12.31
CA MET A 131 9.97 -15.18 -11.88
C MET A 131 11.25 -15.91 -11.45
N ASP A 132 12.42 -15.41 -11.85
CA ASP A 132 13.70 -15.82 -11.28
C ASP A 132 13.86 -15.22 -9.87
N ILE A 133 13.21 -15.85 -8.89
CA ILE A 133 13.24 -15.40 -7.50
C ILE A 133 14.67 -15.39 -6.95
N GLN A 134 15.55 -16.27 -7.45
CA GLN A 134 16.92 -16.38 -6.95
C GLN A 134 17.75 -15.15 -7.34
N ALA A 135 17.60 -14.65 -8.57
CA ALA A 135 18.25 -13.42 -9.00
C ALA A 135 17.81 -12.20 -8.17
N VAL A 136 16.51 -12.11 -7.84
CA VAL A 136 15.97 -11.03 -7.00
C VAL A 136 16.48 -11.15 -5.56
N MET A 137 16.43 -12.34 -4.97
CA MET A 137 16.96 -12.62 -3.63
C MET A 137 18.42 -12.19 -3.52
N ASN A 138 19.28 -12.65 -4.43
CA ASN A 138 20.72 -12.36 -4.38
C ASN A 138 21.04 -10.85 -4.49
N ARG A 139 20.13 -10.06 -5.07
CA ARG A 139 20.34 -8.61 -5.26
C ARG A 139 19.78 -7.77 -4.12
N TYR A 140 18.65 -8.17 -3.55
CA TYR A 140 17.87 -7.31 -2.66
C TYR A 140 17.67 -7.86 -1.24
N PHE A 141 17.96 -9.14 -0.99
CA PHE A 141 17.69 -9.76 0.31
C PHE A 141 18.99 -9.81 1.13
N SER A 142 18.84 -9.72 2.44
CA SER A 142 19.96 -9.88 3.37
C SER A 142 20.47 -11.32 3.37
N ALA A 143 21.69 -11.53 3.84
CA ALA A 143 22.27 -12.87 3.95
C ALA A 143 21.45 -13.79 4.88
N GLU A 144 20.84 -13.23 5.93
CA GLU A 144 19.95 -13.93 6.86
C GLU A 144 18.67 -14.38 6.16
N GLU A 145 17.96 -13.47 5.47
CA GLU A 145 16.74 -13.82 4.73
C GLU A 145 17.01 -14.86 3.62
N ILE A 146 18.15 -14.75 2.93
CA ILE A 146 18.54 -15.73 1.89
C ILE A 146 18.77 -17.11 2.51
N LYS A 147 19.43 -17.16 3.67
CA LYS A 147 19.66 -18.42 4.38
C LYS A 147 18.32 -19.05 4.79
N ASP A 148 17.46 -18.28 5.45
CA ASP A 148 16.16 -18.76 5.92
C ASP A 148 15.27 -19.22 4.76
N LEU A 149 15.29 -18.52 3.63
CA LEU A 149 14.57 -18.92 2.41
C LEU A 149 15.10 -20.20 1.78
N ASN A 150 16.40 -20.45 1.86
CA ASN A 150 17.02 -21.66 1.28
C ASN A 150 16.80 -22.91 2.15
N ASP A 151 16.43 -22.74 3.42
CA ASP A 151 16.09 -23.84 4.33
C ASP A 151 14.62 -24.31 4.15
N LEU A 152 13.81 -23.60 3.37
CA LEU A 152 12.42 -23.93 3.05
C LEU A 152 12.29 -24.85 1.82
N ASP A 153 11.19 -25.60 1.75
CA ASP A 153 10.80 -26.30 0.52
C ASP A 153 10.43 -25.29 -0.61
N SER A 154 10.30 -25.77 -1.85
CA SER A 154 10.11 -24.89 -3.02
C SER A 154 8.86 -24.01 -2.93
N ASP A 155 7.77 -24.55 -2.40
CA ASP A 155 6.47 -23.86 -2.38
C ASP A 155 6.44 -22.84 -1.24
N GLN A 156 6.93 -23.23 -0.06
CA GLN A 156 7.11 -22.32 1.08
C GLN A 156 8.13 -21.22 0.77
N LYS A 157 9.21 -21.54 0.05
CA LYS A 157 10.22 -20.55 -0.39
C LYS A 157 9.59 -19.50 -1.30
N ASN A 158 8.77 -19.91 -2.27
CA ASN A 158 8.07 -18.97 -3.15
C ASN A 158 7.12 -18.05 -2.35
N GLU A 159 6.32 -18.62 -1.46
CA GLU A 159 5.40 -17.84 -0.63
C GLU A 159 6.14 -16.85 0.28
N ARG A 160 7.19 -17.32 0.98
CA ARG A 160 8.02 -16.48 1.85
C ARG A 160 8.76 -15.39 1.07
N PHE A 161 9.19 -15.68 -0.16
CA PHE A 161 9.83 -14.69 -1.02
C PHE A 161 8.90 -13.51 -1.30
N PHE A 162 7.66 -13.78 -1.74
CA PHE A 162 6.70 -12.72 -2.03
C PHE A 162 6.24 -11.98 -0.76
N ASP A 163 6.15 -12.67 0.39
CA ASP A 163 5.89 -12.04 1.70
C ASP A 163 6.99 -11.02 2.07
N LEU A 164 8.25 -11.43 1.96
CA LEU A 164 9.41 -10.57 2.22
C LEU A 164 9.52 -9.43 1.21
N TRP A 165 9.22 -9.70 -0.06
CA TRP A 165 9.22 -8.68 -1.10
C TRP A 165 8.21 -7.57 -0.80
N ALA A 166 6.96 -7.94 -0.47
CA ALA A 166 5.93 -6.98 -0.09
C ALA A 166 6.35 -6.13 1.13
N LEU A 167 6.92 -6.77 2.16
CA LEU A 167 7.43 -6.07 3.35
C LEU A 167 8.56 -5.08 3.02
N LYS A 168 9.52 -5.47 2.17
CA LYS A 168 10.61 -4.60 1.73
C LYS A 168 10.09 -3.40 0.93
N GLU A 169 9.18 -3.64 -0.01
CA GLU A 169 8.57 -2.58 -0.80
C GLU A 169 7.71 -1.63 0.05
N SER A 170 6.93 -2.15 1.01
CA SER A 170 6.15 -1.29 1.92
C SER A 170 7.06 -0.43 2.78
N TYR A 171 8.21 -0.95 3.25
CA TYR A 171 9.20 -0.16 3.98
C TYR A 171 9.86 0.91 3.11
N ILE A 172 10.29 0.58 1.89
CA ILE A 172 10.83 1.57 0.94
C ILE A 172 9.82 2.67 0.66
N LYS A 173 8.55 2.29 0.45
CA LYS A 173 7.46 3.24 0.21
C LYS A 173 7.20 4.09 1.44
N ALA A 174 7.34 3.55 2.66
CA ALA A 174 7.22 4.32 3.89
C ALA A 174 8.30 5.41 3.99
N THR A 175 9.56 5.04 3.76
CA THR A 175 10.72 5.97 3.82
C THR A 175 10.76 6.96 2.65
N GLY A 176 10.19 6.60 1.49
CA GLY A 176 10.20 7.44 0.29
C GLY A 176 11.55 7.49 -0.44
N LEU A 177 12.51 6.66 -0.05
CA LEU A 177 13.87 6.61 -0.61
C LEU A 177 13.97 5.81 -1.91
N GLY A 178 12.92 5.06 -2.28
CA GLY A 178 12.92 4.19 -3.45
C GLY A 178 13.97 3.07 -3.39
N LEU A 179 14.20 2.38 -4.51
CA LEU A 179 15.20 1.30 -4.63
C LEU A 179 16.67 1.76 -4.50
N SER A 180 16.91 3.05 -4.22
CA SER A 180 18.25 3.51 -3.81
C SER A 180 18.64 3.02 -2.41
N THR A 181 17.68 2.61 -1.59
CA THR A 181 17.97 1.99 -0.30
C THR A 181 18.55 0.59 -0.52
N PRO A 182 19.72 0.27 0.04
CA PRO A 182 20.31 -1.06 -0.06
C PRO A 182 19.50 -2.05 0.78
N LEU A 183 18.55 -2.72 0.12
CA LEU A 183 17.57 -3.62 0.72
C LEU A 183 18.18 -4.85 1.42
N ASN A 184 19.43 -5.18 1.11
CA ASN A 184 20.17 -6.27 1.71
C ASN A 184 20.82 -5.91 3.06
N ARG A 185 20.68 -4.66 3.52
CA ARG A 185 21.22 -4.19 4.81
C ARG A 185 20.27 -4.34 5.98
N PHE A 186 19.04 -4.77 5.73
CA PHE A 186 18.10 -5.08 6.80
C PHE A 186 17.32 -6.35 6.48
N SER A 187 16.87 -7.04 7.53
CA SER A 187 16.05 -8.24 7.46
C SER A 187 14.71 -8.03 8.15
N PHE A 188 13.71 -8.83 7.78
CA PHE A 188 12.46 -8.96 8.54
C PHE A 188 12.49 -10.24 9.38
N ASP A 189 12.26 -10.11 10.68
CA ASP A 189 12.17 -11.24 11.61
C ASP A 189 10.71 -11.57 11.93
N PHE A 190 10.37 -12.84 11.74
CA PHE A 190 9.04 -13.39 11.98
C PHE A 190 8.94 -14.16 13.30
N SER A 191 10.00 -14.21 14.11
CA SER A 191 10.05 -14.96 15.38
C SER A 191 8.93 -14.59 16.35
N SER A 192 8.53 -13.31 16.35
CA SER A 192 7.46 -12.75 17.18
C SER A 192 6.14 -12.54 16.43
N ALA A 193 6.03 -13.06 15.20
CA ALA A 193 4.88 -12.80 14.35
C ALA A 193 3.60 -13.43 14.93
N LEU A 194 2.60 -12.60 15.18
CA LEU A 194 1.29 -13.00 15.69
C LEU A 194 0.25 -13.00 14.58
N LYS A 195 -0.34 -14.18 14.34
CA LYS A 195 -1.48 -14.34 13.45
C LYS A 195 -2.71 -13.64 14.02
N CYS A 196 -3.32 -12.77 13.22
CA CYS A 196 -4.48 -11.97 13.54
C CYS A 196 -5.51 -12.04 12.41
N ALA A 197 -6.80 -11.99 12.74
CA ALA A 197 -7.85 -11.83 11.75
C ALA A 197 -8.09 -10.33 11.49
N LEU A 198 -8.19 -9.94 10.21
CA LEU A 198 -8.65 -8.62 9.80
C LEU A 198 -10.00 -8.77 9.11
N SER A 199 -11.04 -8.15 9.65
CA SER A 199 -12.33 -8.07 8.97
C SER A 199 -12.29 -7.04 7.86
N ILE A 200 -12.85 -7.40 6.72
CA ILE A 200 -13.09 -6.48 5.61
C ILE A 200 -14.52 -5.96 5.71
N ASP A 201 -14.66 -4.64 5.78
CA ASP A 201 -15.96 -3.98 5.71
C ASP A 201 -16.41 -3.99 4.23
N THR A 202 -17.25 -4.95 3.86
CA THR A 202 -17.91 -4.99 2.55
C THR A 202 -19.06 -3.99 2.57
N LEU A 203 -18.80 -2.75 2.15
CA LEU A 203 -19.85 -1.84 1.73
C LEU A 203 -20.26 -2.21 0.30
N THR A 204 -20.96 -3.33 0.12
CA THR A 204 -21.51 -3.67 -1.20
C THR A 204 -22.95 -4.13 -1.06
N LYS A 205 -23.85 -3.40 -1.73
CA LYS A 205 -25.19 -3.88 -2.11
C LYS A 205 -25.14 -4.82 -3.33
N ASP A 206 -23.96 -5.02 -3.92
CA ASP A 206 -23.80 -5.65 -5.24
C ASP A 206 -23.36 -7.11 -5.23
N PHE A 207 -23.17 -7.72 -4.06
CA PHE A 207 -23.16 -9.18 -3.96
C PHE A 207 -24.57 -9.70 -3.64
N LYS A 208 -25.51 -9.51 -4.57
CA LYS A 208 -26.71 -10.35 -4.59
C LYS A 208 -26.32 -11.74 -5.08
N ARG A 209 -25.76 -12.56 -4.18
CA ARG A 209 -26.02 -13.99 -4.23
C ARG A 209 -27.40 -14.19 -3.64
N ASP A 210 -28.25 -14.91 -4.37
CA ASP A 210 -29.59 -15.30 -3.94
C ASP A 210 -29.51 -16.13 -2.64
N SER A 211 -29.56 -15.44 -1.50
CA SER A 211 -30.06 -15.95 -0.22
C SER A 211 -30.05 -14.81 0.78
N GLU A 212 -31.19 -14.53 1.39
CA GLU A 212 -31.29 -13.77 2.63
C GLU A 212 -30.35 -14.41 3.67
N ASN A 213 -29.17 -13.83 3.92
CA ASN A 213 -28.38 -14.06 5.12
C ASN A 213 -27.28 -12.99 5.27
N GLU A 214 -27.01 -12.68 6.54
CA GLU A 214 -26.04 -11.76 7.12
C GLU A 214 -24.85 -11.36 6.23
N SER A 215 -24.50 -10.07 6.23
CA SER A 215 -23.26 -9.55 5.64
C SER A 215 -22.07 -10.44 6.00
N GLU A 216 -21.63 -11.31 5.08
CA GLU A 216 -20.46 -12.17 5.26
C GLU A 216 -19.24 -11.27 5.41
N LYS A 217 -18.83 -11.00 6.65
CA LYS A 217 -17.54 -10.36 6.94
C LYS A 217 -16.45 -11.30 6.45
N LEU A 218 -15.87 -11.01 5.29
CA LEU A 218 -14.66 -11.67 4.84
C LEU A 218 -13.55 -11.35 5.85
N CYS A 219 -13.05 -12.38 6.52
CA CYS A 219 -11.93 -12.28 7.44
C CYS A 219 -10.68 -12.74 6.70
N ILE A 220 -9.71 -11.86 6.57
CA ILE A 220 -8.41 -12.19 5.98
C ILE A 220 -7.37 -12.39 7.08
N GLU A 221 -6.37 -13.20 6.74
CA GLU A 221 -5.28 -13.52 7.64
C GLU A 221 -4.21 -12.43 7.58
N THR A 222 -3.78 -11.98 8.75
CA THR A 222 -2.69 -11.01 8.90
C THR A 222 -1.68 -11.48 9.93
N TYR A 223 -0.45 -10.98 9.81
CA TYR A 223 0.67 -11.22 10.70
C TYR A 223 1.23 -9.88 11.14
N ARG A 224 1.27 -9.66 12.46
CA ARG A 224 1.81 -8.46 13.11
C ARG A 224 3.00 -8.84 13.97
N GLY A 225 3.82 -7.87 14.39
CA GLY A 225 5.03 -8.16 15.17
C GLY A 225 6.13 -8.81 14.33
N ILE A 226 6.19 -8.43 13.05
CA ILE A 226 7.34 -8.75 12.18
C ILE A 226 8.32 -7.58 12.31
N ASP A 227 9.47 -7.83 12.91
CA ASP A 227 10.43 -6.78 13.26
C ASP A 227 11.38 -6.47 12.10
N ILE A 228 11.88 -5.24 12.05
CA ILE A 228 12.91 -4.83 11.07
C ILE A 228 14.26 -4.77 11.77
N ASN A 229 15.18 -5.63 11.34
CA ASN A 229 16.54 -5.71 11.88
C ASN A 229 17.51 -5.00 10.96
N PHE A 230 18.07 -3.87 11.38
CA PHE A 230 18.98 -3.04 10.57
C PHE A 230 20.45 -3.50 10.56
N GLY A 231 20.76 -4.65 11.18
CA GLY A 231 22.13 -5.12 11.36
C GLY A 231 23.01 -4.16 12.17
N VAL A 232 24.30 -4.49 12.33
CA VAL A 232 25.29 -3.58 12.92
C VAL A 232 26.05 -2.93 11.76
N ASN A 233 25.73 -1.70 11.41
CA ASN A 233 26.45 -0.97 10.36
C ASN A 233 27.77 -0.39 10.90
N SER A 234 28.87 -0.57 10.15
CA SER A 234 30.11 0.18 10.34
C SER A 234 29.86 1.67 10.12
N GLU A 235 30.43 2.53 10.97
CA GLU A 235 30.15 3.96 11.22
C GLU A 235 30.07 4.95 10.02
N ASN A 236 30.18 4.50 8.76
CA ASN A 236 30.41 5.37 7.59
C ASN A 236 29.20 5.62 6.67
N ASP A 237 27.98 5.17 6.98
CA ASP A 237 26.80 5.43 6.13
C ASP A 237 25.75 6.31 6.84
N THR A 238 25.90 7.61 6.69
CA THR A 238 25.06 8.63 7.34
C THR A 238 23.66 8.74 6.76
N SER A 239 23.39 8.13 5.60
CA SER A 239 22.10 8.26 4.90
C SER A 239 20.98 7.38 5.48
N ASN A 240 21.33 6.21 6.04
CA ASN A 240 20.37 5.29 6.67
C ASN A 240 20.23 5.49 8.19
N GLN A 241 21.22 6.10 8.85
CA GLN A 241 21.25 6.26 10.32
C GLN A 241 20.02 6.99 10.89
N CYS A 242 19.36 7.85 10.12
CA CYS A 242 18.16 8.57 10.58
C CYS A 242 16.93 7.64 10.69
N PHE A 243 16.81 6.62 9.83
CA PHE A 243 15.64 5.73 9.81
C PHE A 243 15.77 4.56 10.80
N GLU A 244 16.99 4.20 11.20
CA GLU A 244 17.25 3.14 12.19
C GLU A 244 16.74 3.52 13.60
N GLN A 245 16.60 4.81 13.90
CA GLN A 245 16.10 5.32 15.19
C GLN A 245 14.58 5.45 15.23
N ILE A 246 13.89 5.20 14.12
CA ILE A 246 12.44 5.27 14.04
C ILE A 246 11.85 3.99 14.62
N TYR A 247 10.83 4.14 15.45
CA TYR A 247 10.01 3.01 15.87
C TYR A 247 9.15 2.54 14.69
N TRP A 248 9.46 1.35 14.16
CA TRP A 248 8.79 0.73 13.02
C TRP A 248 7.80 -0.33 13.47
N GLN A 249 6.70 -0.42 12.75
CA GLN A 249 5.69 -1.45 12.87
C GLN A 249 5.34 -1.97 11.49
N THR A 250 5.09 -3.27 11.37
CA THR A 250 4.73 -3.89 10.10
C THR A 250 3.52 -4.80 10.28
N CYS A 251 2.77 -4.98 9.19
CA CYS A 251 1.70 -5.96 9.09
C CYS A 251 1.73 -6.56 7.69
N LEU A 252 1.85 -7.87 7.62
CA LEU A 252 1.67 -8.65 6.41
C LEU A 252 0.25 -9.22 6.40
N GLY A 253 -0.42 -9.24 5.26
CA GLY A 253 -1.73 -9.89 5.11
C GLY A 253 -1.85 -10.62 3.80
N ARG A 254 -2.74 -11.61 3.76
CA ARG A 254 -3.04 -12.40 2.56
C ARG A 254 -4.52 -12.24 2.23
N LEU A 255 -4.82 -11.66 1.06
CA LEU A 255 -6.19 -11.50 0.58
C LEU A 255 -6.75 -12.85 0.14
N ASP A 256 -5.92 -13.63 -0.56
CA ASP A 256 -6.17 -14.98 -1.02
C ASP A 256 -4.84 -15.72 -1.25
N GLU A 257 -4.86 -16.85 -1.96
CA GLU A 257 -3.65 -17.64 -2.28
C GLU A 257 -2.69 -16.90 -3.24
N GLN A 258 -3.19 -15.94 -4.02
CA GLN A 258 -2.43 -15.23 -5.03
C GLN A 258 -1.98 -13.85 -4.56
N TYR A 259 -2.77 -13.18 -3.73
CA TYR A 259 -2.55 -11.81 -3.31
C TYR A 259 -2.14 -11.70 -1.85
N ARG A 260 -1.07 -10.94 -1.64
CA ARG A 260 -0.63 -10.49 -0.32
C ARG A 260 -0.39 -9.00 -0.32
N PHE A 261 -0.38 -8.42 0.87
CA PHE A 261 -0.05 -7.02 1.06
C PHE A 261 0.78 -6.84 2.32
N ALA A 262 1.54 -5.75 2.36
CA ALA A 262 2.26 -5.32 3.54
C ALA A 262 1.97 -3.85 3.85
N VAL A 263 1.91 -3.52 5.13
CA VAL A 263 1.81 -2.16 5.64
C VAL A 263 3.00 -1.93 6.55
N THR A 264 3.70 -0.81 6.35
CA THR A 264 4.76 -0.34 7.23
C THR A 264 4.40 1.03 7.77
N LEU A 265 4.43 1.16 9.10
CA LEU A 265 4.25 2.42 9.81
C LEU A 265 5.51 2.74 10.62
N GLY A 266 6.01 3.96 10.50
CA GLY A 266 7.09 4.48 11.33
C GLY A 266 6.71 5.78 12.03
N GLY A 267 7.31 6.03 13.20
CA GLY A 267 7.25 7.33 13.89
C GLY A 267 6.19 7.45 14.99
N VAL A 268 5.42 6.38 15.26
CA VAL A 268 4.42 6.33 16.33
C VAL A 268 4.62 5.10 17.18
N VAL A 269 4.79 5.29 18.50
CA VAL A 269 5.08 4.20 19.46
C VAL A 269 3.84 3.35 19.79
N SER A 270 2.64 3.89 19.62
CA SER A 270 1.41 3.14 19.85
C SER A 270 1.12 2.14 18.73
N ASP A 271 0.66 0.94 19.09
CA ASP A 271 0.33 -0.12 18.13
C ASP A 271 -0.65 0.34 17.06
N MET A 272 -0.32 0.12 15.79
CA MET A 272 -1.23 0.44 14.70
C MET A 272 -2.45 -0.46 14.69
N LYS A 273 -3.62 0.13 14.44
CA LYS A 273 -4.83 -0.61 14.06
C LYS A 273 -4.99 -0.56 12.56
N ILE A 274 -5.48 -1.66 11.98
CA ILE A 274 -5.77 -1.73 10.55
C ILE A 274 -7.25 -2.05 10.41
N LYS A 275 -7.92 -1.38 9.47
CA LYS A 275 -9.20 -1.77 8.91
C LYS A 275 -9.06 -1.85 7.40
N MET A 276 -9.81 -2.73 6.76
CA MET A 276 -9.86 -2.81 5.31
C MET A 276 -11.30 -2.62 4.82
N LYS A 277 -11.45 -1.86 3.74
CA LYS A 277 -12.71 -1.55 3.07
C LYS A 277 -12.58 -1.91 1.59
N HIS A 278 -13.66 -2.37 0.99
CA HIS A 278 -13.78 -2.41 -0.46
C HIS A 278 -14.20 -1.04 -0.98
N PHE A 279 -13.60 -0.61 -2.09
CA PHE A 279 -14.07 0.55 -2.82
C PHE A 279 -15.36 0.22 -3.59
N ASP A 280 -16.38 1.07 -3.44
CA ASP A 280 -17.64 0.98 -4.17
C ASP A 280 -17.57 1.89 -5.41
N SER A 281 -17.77 1.34 -6.61
CA SER A 281 -17.67 2.09 -7.86
C SER A 281 -18.65 3.26 -7.95
N SER A 282 -19.78 3.21 -7.23
CA SER A 282 -20.73 4.34 -7.16
C SER A 282 -20.13 5.60 -6.53
N MET A 283 -19.03 5.47 -5.77
CA MET A 283 -18.28 6.62 -5.24
C MET A 283 -17.59 7.45 -6.35
N LEU A 284 -17.43 6.88 -7.54
CA LEU A 284 -16.96 7.64 -8.71
C LEU A 284 -18.09 8.43 -9.37
N GLU A 285 -19.34 8.02 -9.18
CA GLU A 285 -20.53 8.65 -9.79
C GLU A 285 -21.12 9.74 -8.89
N ALA A 286 -21.07 9.57 -7.57
CA ALA A 286 -21.68 10.47 -6.58
C ALA A 286 -21.04 11.88 -6.49
N VAL A 287 -20.01 12.14 -7.30
CA VAL A 287 -19.24 13.39 -7.33
C VAL A 287 -19.52 14.19 -8.62
N CYS A 288 -20.26 13.61 -9.58
CA CYS A 288 -20.67 14.28 -10.81
C CYS A 288 -21.98 15.07 -10.65
#